data_AF-A0A251RXI0-F1
#
_entry.id   AF-A0A251RXI0-F1
#
_cell.length_a   1.000
_cell.length_b   1.000
_cell.length_c   1.000
_cell.angle_alpha   90.00
_cell.angle_beta   90.00
_cell.angle_gamma   90.00
#
_symmetry.space_group_name_H-M   'P 1'
#
loop_
_entity.id
_entity.type
_entity.pdbx_description
1 polymer ?
#
loop_
_entity_poly.entity_id
_entity_poly.type
_entity_poly.pdbx_seq_one_letter_code
_entity_poly.pdbx_strand_id
1 'polypeptide(L)'
;MCGRLAYDKIYGEKGLPSVARQRYNEGTLKGMVDPKLMEADEIISMLKGGVNQDSLETFLKIAYQCLAETQTGRPTMEVIIKELEEALNFQVSNLFQNVTSLFVN
;
A
#
# COMPACT_ATOMS: atom_id res chain seq x y z
N MET A 1 3.29 -11.82 0.24
CA MET A 1 3.11 -12.53 1.53
C MET A 1 3.76 -13.90 1.43
N CYS A 2 4.77 -14.20 2.25
CA CYS A 2 5.56 -15.44 2.17
C CYS A 2 4.86 -16.69 2.78
N GLY A 3 3.53 -16.72 2.85
CA GLY A 3 2.76 -17.85 3.39
C GLY A 3 2.87 -18.07 4.92
N ARG A 4 3.61 -17.24 5.65
CA ARG A 4 3.72 -17.33 7.11
C ARG A 4 2.40 -16.98 7.80
N LEU A 5 2.19 -17.59 8.97
CA LEU A 5 1.03 -17.30 9.81
C LEU A 5 1.07 -15.87 10.33
N ALA A 6 -0.09 -15.21 10.38
CA ALA A 6 -0.22 -13.84 10.89
C ALA A 6 0.17 -13.72 12.38
N TYR A 7 0.13 -14.82 13.13
CA TYR A 7 0.49 -14.88 14.55
C TYR A 7 1.78 -15.69 14.79
N ASP A 8 2.66 -15.74 13.79
CA ASP A 8 4.00 -16.30 13.98
C ASP A 8 4.77 -15.50 15.05
N LYS A 9 5.58 -16.22 15.85
CA LYS A 9 6.36 -15.65 16.97
C LYS A 9 7.30 -14.53 16.55
N ILE A 10 7.70 -14.47 15.26
CA ILE A 10 8.52 -13.38 14.73
C ILE A 10 7.85 -12.00 14.86
N TYR A 11 6.51 -11.95 14.96
CA TYR A 11 5.75 -10.71 15.13
C TYR A 11 5.40 -10.42 16.59
N GLY A 12 5.94 -11.22 17.52
CA GLY A 12 5.59 -11.17 18.94
C GLY A 12 4.19 -11.71 19.24
N GLU A 13 3.81 -11.69 20.51
CA GLU A 13 2.56 -12.31 20.99
C GLU A 13 1.29 -11.70 20.37
N LYS A 14 1.36 -10.42 19.98
CA LYS A 14 0.22 -9.69 19.42
C LYS A 14 0.04 -9.90 17.90
N GLY A 15 0.97 -10.61 17.24
CA GLY A 15 0.92 -10.94 15.82
C GLY A 15 1.10 -9.75 14.86
N LEU A 16 1.23 -10.09 13.57
CA LEU A 16 1.43 -9.17 12.46
C LEU A 16 0.38 -8.05 12.38
N PRO A 17 -0.94 -8.29 12.57
CA PRO A 17 -1.92 -7.22 12.49
C PRO A 17 -1.65 -6.08 13.48
N SER A 18 -1.22 -6.43 14.70
CA SER A 18 -0.91 -5.45 15.74
C SER A 18 0.35 -4.66 15.41
N VAL A 19 1.39 -5.33 14.90
CA VAL A 19 2.61 -4.67 14.43
C VAL A 19 2.31 -3.74 13.25
N ALA A 20 1.50 -4.17 12.28
CA ALA A 20 1.11 -3.37 11.13
C ALA A 20 0.33 -2.11 11.54
N ARG A 21 -0.65 -2.24 12.46
CA ARG A 21 -1.39 -1.09 12.99
C ARG A 21 -0.46 -0.09 13.70
N GLN A 22 0.44 -0.57 14.55
CA GLN A 22 1.41 0.28 15.25
C GLN A 22 2.27 1.06 14.25
N ARG A 23 2.86 0.38 13.27
CA ARG A 23 3.75 0.97 12.28
C ARG A 23 3.05 1.97 11.36
N TYR A 24 1.78 1.72 11.02
CA TYR A 24 0.96 2.68 10.29
C TYR A 24 0.76 3.96 11.10
N ASN A 25 0.33 3.85 12.36
CA ASN A 25 0.11 5.01 13.24
C ASN A 25 1.40 5.80 13.53
N GLU A 26 2.55 5.12 13.58
CA GLU A 26 3.87 5.74 13.74
C GLU A 26 4.43 6.33 12.44
N GLY A 27 3.79 6.11 11.29
CA GLY A 27 4.32 6.52 9.98
C GLY A 27 5.57 5.73 9.53
N THR A 28 5.86 4.58 10.14
CA THR A 28 7.06 3.76 9.87
C THR A 28 6.75 2.47 9.09
N LEU A 29 5.55 2.37 8.51
CA LEU A 29 5.10 1.18 7.77
C LEU A 29 6.02 0.81 6.59
N LYS A 30 6.70 1.80 5.99
CA LYS A 30 7.69 1.56 4.92
C LYS A 30 8.77 0.56 5.33
N GLY A 31 9.16 0.54 6.61
CA GLY A 31 10.13 -0.43 7.15
C GLY A 31 9.62 -1.88 7.23
N MET A 32 8.33 -2.12 6.96
CA MET A 32 7.74 -3.46 6.85
C MET A 32 7.70 -3.98 5.41
N VAL A 33 7.90 -3.11 4.42
CA VAL A 33 7.91 -3.48 3.01
C VAL A 33 9.23 -4.19 2.71
N ASP A 34 9.17 -5.28 1.94
CA ASP A 34 10.39 -5.97 1.52
C ASP A 34 11.28 -5.00 0.73
N PRO A 35 12.56 -4.82 1.11
CA PRO A 35 13.46 -3.89 0.43
C PRO A 35 13.54 -4.10 -1.08
N LYS A 36 13.40 -5.34 -1.57
CA LYS A 36 13.40 -5.62 -3.01
C LYS A 36 12.18 -5.05 -3.74
N LEU A 37 11.05 -4.91 -3.05
CA LEU A 37 9.86 -4.26 -3.59
C LEU A 37 10.04 -2.73 -3.63
N MET A 38 10.83 -2.18 -2.70
CA MET A 38 11.23 -0.76 -2.73
C MET A 38 12.33 -0.48 -3.76
N GLU A 39 13.28 -1.39 -3.97
CA GLU A 39 14.32 -1.27 -5.00
C GLU A 39 13.73 -1.40 -6.42
N ALA A 40 12.75 -2.29 -6.58
CA ALA A 40 11.96 -2.36 -7.81
C ALA A 40 11.25 -1.02 -8.08
N ASP A 41 10.82 -0.31 -7.03
CA ASP A 41 10.23 1.01 -7.15
C ASP A 41 11.24 2.05 -7.64
N GLU A 42 12.54 1.96 -7.38
CA GLU A 42 13.53 2.89 -7.95
C GLU A 42 13.76 2.65 -9.45
N ILE A 43 13.88 1.38 -9.88
CA ILE A 43 14.05 1.03 -11.29
C ILE A 43 12.75 1.28 -12.08
N ILE A 44 11.58 0.96 -11.49
CA ILE A 44 10.25 1.23 -12.08
C ILE A 44 9.92 2.74 -11.99
N SER A 45 10.39 3.47 -10.98
CA SER A 45 10.34 4.93 -10.91
C SER A 45 11.10 5.57 -12.05
N MET A 46 12.32 5.11 -12.29
CA MET A 46 13.14 5.62 -13.38
C MET A 46 12.57 5.29 -14.77
N LEU A 47 11.85 4.17 -14.94
CA LEU A 47 11.38 3.70 -16.26
C LEU A 47 9.89 3.93 -16.55
N LYS A 48 9.04 4.11 -15.52
CA LYS A 48 7.56 4.15 -15.64
C LYS A 48 6.87 5.17 -14.72
N GLY A 49 7.61 6.05 -14.03
CA GLY A 49 7.04 7.10 -13.18
C GLY A 49 6.74 6.68 -11.73
N GLY A 50 7.06 5.43 -11.35
CA GLY A 50 7.12 5.01 -9.95
C GLY A 50 5.77 4.75 -9.33
N VAL A 51 5.76 4.37 -8.06
CA VAL A 51 4.53 4.35 -7.26
C VAL A 51 4.06 5.79 -7.04
N ASN A 52 2.84 6.10 -7.48
CA ASN A 52 2.21 7.38 -7.22
C ASN A 52 1.88 7.50 -5.72
N GLN A 53 2.25 8.62 -5.10
CA GLN A 53 2.11 8.80 -3.66
C GLN A 53 0.64 8.81 -3.21
N ASP A 54 -0.26 9.45 -3.95
CA ASP A 54 -1.70 9.48 -3.64
C ASP A 54 -2.33 8.09 -3.74
N SER A 55 -1.91 7.32 -4.75
CA SER A 55 -2.27 5.90 -4.89
C SER A 55 -1.85 5.08 -3.67
N LEU A 56 -0.59 5.22 -3.27
CA LEU A 56 -0.04 4.51 -2.12
C LEU A 56 -0.74 4.90 -0.81
N GLU A 57 -0.97 6.19 -0.59
CA GLU A 57 -1.66 6.68 0.61
C GLU A 57 -3.10 6.18 0.69
N THR A 58 -3.83 6.23 -0.42
CA THR A 58 -5.20 5.71 -0.52
C THR A 58 -5.24 4.21 -0.22
N PHE A 59 -4.35 3.44 -0.85
CA PHE A 59 -4.23 2.00 -0.62
C PHE A 59 -3.88 1.67 0.85
N LEU A 60 -2.89 2.35 1.42
CA LEU A 60 -2.45 2.09 2.79
C LEU A 60 -3.54 2.43 3.81
N LYS A 61 -4.28 3.52 3.58
CA LYS A 61 -5.41 3.92 4.43
C LYS A 61 -6.50 2.86 4.44
N ILE A 62 -6.96 2.38 3.28
CA ILE A 62 -8.01 1.35 3.25
C ILE A 62 -7.51 0.01 3.81
N ALA A 63 -6.25 -0.37 3.54
CA ALA A 63 -5.64 -1.56 4.11
C ALA A 63 -5.55 -1.50 5.65
N TYR A 64 -5.21 -0.33 6.21
CA TYR A 64 -5.21 -0.11 7.66
C TYR A 64 -6.62 -0.27 8.26
N GLN A 65 -7.64 0.29 7.61
CA GLN A 65 -9.04 0.15 8.07
C GLN A 65 -9.51 -1.31 8.05
N CYS A 66 -9.10 -2.10 7.06
CA CYS A 66 -9.37 -3.55 7.02
C CYS A 66 -8.78 -4.32 8.22
N LEU A 67 -7.74 -3.78 8.86
CA LEU A 67 -7.09 -4.37 10.03
C LEU A 67 -7.71 -3.93 11.36
N ALA A 68 -8.87 -3.24 11.34
CA ALA A 68 -9.59 -2.87 12.55
C ALA A 68 -9.88 -4.11 13.44
N GLU A 69 -9.73 -3.91 14.76
CA GLU A 69 -9.87 -4.97 15.76
C GLU A 69 -11.30 -5.49 15.86
N THR A 70 -12.27 -4.58 15.76
CA THR A 70 -13.69 -4.91 15.78
C THR A 70 -14.23 -5.05 14.36
N GLN A 71 -15.17 -5.98 14.18
CA GLN A 71 -15.83 -6.17 12.88
C GLN A 71 -16.56 -4.91 12.40
N THR A 72 -17.12 -4.13 13.32
CA THR A 72 -17.81 -2.87 13.01
C THR A 72 -16.87 -1.75 12.56
N GLY A 73 -15.58 -1.83 12.92
CA GLY A 73 -14.56 -0.89 12.43
C GLY A 73 -13.99 -1.24 11.06
N ARG A 74 -14.28 -2.45 10.54
CA ARG A 74 -13.81 -2.86 9.21
C ARG A 74 -14.73 -2.30 8.12
N PRO A 75 -14.17 -1.81 7.01
CA PRO A 75 -14.96 -1.33 5.89
C PRO A 75 -15.72 -2.48 5.22
N THR A 76 -16.82 -2.16 4.55
CA THR A 76 -17.52 -3.12 3.69
C THR A 76 -16.70 -3.38 2.43
N MET A 77 -16.95 -4.51 1.76
CA MET A 77 -16.29 -4.81 0.49
C MET A 77 -16.56 -3.75 -0.59
N GLU A 78 -17.74 -3.13 -0.58
CA GLU A 78 -18.08 -2.04 -1.50
C GLU A 78 -17.15 -0.83 -1.29
N VAL A 79 -16.93 -0.41 -0.04
CA VAL A 79 -15.99 0.67 0.29
C VAL A 79 -14.56 0.28 -0.10
N ILE A 80 -14.15 -0.97 0.18
CA ILE A 80 -12.82 -1.47 -0.20
C ILE A 80 -12.61 -1.37 -1.72
N ILE A 81 -13.56 -1.86 -2.52
CA ILE A 81 -13.46 -1.84 -3.98
C ILE A 81 -13.34 -0.40 -4.49
N LYS A 82 -14.19 0.51 -3.99
CA LYS A 82 -14.17 1.91 -4.40
C LYS A 82 -12.81 2.58 -4.14
N GLU A 83 -12.25 2.41 -2.95
CA GLU A 83 -10.95 3.02 -2.59
C GLU A 83 -9.79 2.38 -3.38
N LEU A 84 -9.89 1.08 -3.71
CA LEU A 84 -8.91 0.42 -4.57
C LEU A 84 -8.98 0.90 -6.02
N GLU A 85 -10.18 1.13 -6.57
CA GLU A 85 -10.37 1.74 -7.88
C GLU A 85 -9.80 3.17 -7.94
N GLU A 86 -10.01 3.95 -6.89
CA GLU A 86 -9.44 5.30 -6.75
C GLU A 86 -7.92 5.27 -6.67
N ALA A 87 -7.34 4.41 -5.82
CA ALA A 87 -5.90 4.20 -5.76
C ALA A 87 -5.33 3.81 -7.13
N LEU A 88 -5.99 2.91 -7.86
CA LEU A 88 -5.59 2.52 -9.20
C LEU A 88 -5.65 3.71 -10.18
N ASN A 89 -6.71 4.52 -10.12
CA ASN A 89 -6.87 5.69 -10.97
C ASN A 89 -5.74 6.71 -10.75
N PHE A 90 -5.31 6.95 -9.51
CA PHE A 90 -4.15 7.81 -9.23
C PHE A 90 -2.88 7.29 -9.91
N GLN A 91 -2.62 5.98 -9.79
CA GLN A 91 -1.43 5.35 -10.37
C GLN A 91 -1.43 5.40 -11.91
N VAL A 92 -2.57 5.09 -12.52
CA VAL A 92 -2.71 4.98 -13.98
C VAL A 92 -2.79 6.35 -14.64
N SER A 93 -3.49 7.31 -14.04
CA SER A 93 -3.57 8.68 -14.58
C SER A 93 -2.20 9.36 -14.61
N ASN A 94 -1.34 9.08 -13.62
CA ASN A 94 0.03 9.58 -13.61
C ASN A 94 0.87 8.98 -14.76
N LEU A 95 0.72 7.67 -15.03
CA LEU A 95 1.40 7.02 -16.16
C LEU A 95 1.02 7.66 -17.50
N PHE A 96 -0.25 7.97 -17.73
CA PHE A 96 -0.69 8.63 -18.97
C PHE A 96 -0.12 10.05 -19.13
N GLN A 97 0.02 10.83 -18.05
CA GLN A 97 0.66 12.15 -18.10
C GLN A 97 2.15 12.04 -18.45
N ASN A 98 2.87 11.09 -17.85
CA ASN A 98 4.30 10.88 -18.11
C ASN A 98 4.58 10.38 -19.53
N VAL A 99 3.69 9.55 -20.10
CA VAL A 99 3.80 9.12 -21.50
C VAL A 99 3.56 10.30 -22.44
N THR A 100 2.59 11.16 -22.13
CA THR A 100 2.28 12.34 -22.97
C THR A 100 3.43 13.34 -22.99
N SER A 101 4.12 13.57 -21.86
CA SER A 101 5.28 14.47 -21.80
C SER A 101 6.53 13.96 -22.55
N LEU A 102 6.64 12.65 -22.76
CA LEU A 102 7.70 12.04 -23.59
C LEU A 102 7.46 12.25 -25.10
N PHE A 103 6.23 12.54 -25.54
CA PHE A 103 5.88 12.77 -26.95
C PHE A 103 5.74 14.26 -27.32
N VAL A 104 5.92 15.17 -26.35
CA VAL A 104 5.85 16.64 -26.55
C VAL A 104 7.25 17.29 -26.54
N ASN A 105 8.33 16.49 -26.51
CA ASN A 105 9.71 16.95 -26.74
C ASN A 105 10.28 16.36 -28.04
#